data_AF-A0A8C4QQ91-F1
#
_entry.id   AF-A0A8C4QQ91-F1
#
_cell.length_a   1.000
_cell.length_b   1.000
_cell.length_c   1.000
_cell.angle_alpha   90.00
_cell.angle_beta   90.00
_cell.angle_gamma   90.00
#
_symmetry.space_group_name_H-M   'P 1'
#
loop_
_entity.id
_entity.type
_entity.pdbx_description
1 polymer ?
#
loop_
_entity_poly.entity_id
_entity_poly.type
_entity_poly.pdbx_seq_one_letter_code
_entity_poly.pdbx_strand_id
1 'polypeptide(L)'
;MTPEYDVMKKSSQCKDIKYKHPVSKIPFTQVDDSPEQRQDKKNLLQFSNLNYKAAYEKQKDKCTLPADFPHFLQSRVNAYNLSDFWYKRGWEDDKANCHVMGDAIPVRAAKAHQGYHQRGGFAHESSSYWLLDSF
;
A
#
# COMPACT_ATOMS: atom_id res chain seq x y z
N MET A 1 -77.20 -10.71 42.34
CA MET A 1 -77.13 -9.63 41.34
C MET A 1 -78.18 -9.91 40.28
N THR A 2 -79.04 -8.95 39.97
CA THR A 2 -80.13 -9.13 38.98
C THR A 2 -79.60 -8.90 37.56
N PRO A 3 -80.15 -9.58 36.54
CA PRO A 3 -79.71 -9.41 35.14
C PRO A 3 -79.78 -7.96 34.63
N GLU A 4 -80.76 -7.19 35.12
CA GLU A 4 -80.95 -5.79 34.77
C GLU A 4 -79.79 -4.88 35.24
N TYR A 5 -79.20 -5.19 36.39
CA TYR A 5 -78.07 -4.41 36.92
C TYR A 5 -76.85 -4.52 36.00
N ASP A 6 -76.58 -5.72 35.47
CA ASP A 6 -75.46 -5.94 34.56
C ASP A 6 -75.68 -5.27 33.20
N VAL A 7 -76.94 -5.24 32.71
CA VAL A 7 -77.32 -4.52 31.49
C VAL A 7 -77.14 -3.00 31.67
N MET A 8 -77.61 -2.45 32.79
CA MET A 8 -77.48 -1.02 33.08
C MET A 8 -76.01 -0.60 33.30
N LYS A 9 -75.20 -1.47 33.92
CA LYS A 9 -73.76 -1.26 34.10
C LYS A 9 -73.01 -1.30 32.77
N LYS A 10 -73.33 -2.22 31.87
CA LYS A 10 -72.77 -2.26 30.51
C LYS A 10 -73.22 -1.06 29.68
N SER A 11 -74.51 -0.69 29.74
CA SER A 11 -75.05 0.48 29.05
C SER A 11 -74.40 1.78 29.51
N SER A 12 -74.21 1.96 30.82
CA SER A 12 -73.55 3.15 31.39
C SER A 12 -72.07 3.25 31.01
N GLN A 13 -71.38 2.13 30.76
CA GLN A 13 -70.02 2.14 30.23
C GLN A 13 -69.95 2.60 28.77
N CYS A 14 -71.01 2.38 27.99
CA CYS A 14 -71.09 2.73 26.56
C CYS A 14 -71.65 4.13 26.28
N LYS A 15 -71.90 4.96 27.29
CA LYS A 15 -72.44 6.32 27.09
C LYS A 15 -71.42 7.24 26.45
N ASP A 16 -71.87 8.03 25.48
CA ASP A 16 -71.10 9.02 24.72
C ASP A 16 -70.17 9.91 25.55
N ILE A 17 -70.56 10.25 26.79
CA ILE A 17 -69.80 11.10 27.72
C ILE A 17 -68.43 10.47 28.06
N LYS A 18 -68.31 9.14 28.03
CA LYS A 18 -67.07 8.43 28.32
C LYS A 18 -66.11 8.38 27.13
N TYR A 19 -66.62 8.52 25.91
CA TYR A 19 -65.85 8.45 24.66
C TYR A 19 -65.60 9.83 24.03
N LYS A 20 -66.44 10.81 24.32
CA LYS A 20 -66.35 12.18 23.83
C LYS A 20 -65.69 13.05 24.89
N HIS A 21 -64.36 13.10 24.87
CA HIS A 21 -63.65 14.13 25.62
C HIS A 21 -63.83 15.48 24.91
N PRO A 22 -64.17 16.57 25.62
CA PRO A 22 -64.23 17.88 25.01
C PRO A 22 -62.82 18.25 24.49
N VAL A 23 -62.74 18.58 23.20
CA VAL A 23 -61.49 18.90 22.49
C VAL A 23 -60.69 20.00 23.20
N SER A 24 -61.35 20.89 23.94
CA SER A 24 -60.70 21.95 24.73
C SER A 24 -59.82 21.47 25.89
N LYS A 25 -59.94 20.21 26.32
CA LYS A 25 -59.20 19.67 27.47
C LYS A 25 -57.99 18.81 27.08
N ILE A 26 -57.75 18.60 25.79
CA ILE A 26 -56.64 17.78 25.30
C ILE A 26 -55.50 18.72 24.90
N PRO A 27 -54.37 18.77 25.63
CA PRO A 27 -53.21 19.54 25.19
C PRO A 27 -52.67 18.94 23.90
N PHE A 28 -52.27 19.79 22.96
CA PHE A 28 -51.60 19.34 21.76
C PHE A 28 -50.26 18.69 22.12
N THR A 29 -50.08 17.44 21.75
CA THR A 29 -48.79 16.73 21.80
C THR A 29 -48.32 16.50 20.38
N GLN A 30 -47.20 17.12 20.00
CA GLN A 30 -46.57 16.82 18.72
C GLN A 30 -46.14 15.35 18.71
N VAL A 31 -46.49 14.63 17.66
CA VAL A 31 -46.05 13.24 17.47
C VAL A 31 -44.60 13.29 16.97
N ASP A 32 -43.64 12.95 17.82
CA ASP A 32 -42.19 13.08 17.51
C ASP A 32 -41.63 12.06 16.49
N ASP A 33 -42.43 11.04 16.14
CA ASP A 33 -42.06 9.97 15.20
C ASP A 33 -42.92 9.97 13.93
N SER A 34 -43.37 11.16 13.50
CA SER A 34 -43.99 11.32 12.17
C SER A 34 -43.07 10.71 11.09
N PRO A 35 -43.61 10.03 10.06
CA PRO A 35 -42.83 9.53 8.94
C PRO A 35 -41.92 10.60 8.30
N GLU A 36 -42.40 11.84 8.25
CA GLU A 36 -41.66 13.00 7.75
C GLU A 36 -40.42 13.29 8.61
N GLN A 37 -40.58 13.40 9.92
CA GLN A 37 -39.46 13.63 10.85
C GLN A 37 -38.44 12.48 10.81
N ARG A 38 -38.89 11.23 10.61
CA ARG A 38 -37.99 10.10 10.39
C ARG A 38 -37.22 10.22 9.08
N GLN A 39 -37.87 10.69 8.02
CA GLN A 39 -37.21 10.92 6.74
C GLN A 39 -36.19 12.06 6.83
N ASP A 40 -36.53 13.17 7.48
CA ASP A 40 -35.65 14.32 7.66
C ASP A 40 -34.40 13.96 8.45
N LYS A 41 -34.53 13.18 9.54
CA LYS A 41 -33.39 12.67 10.30
C LYS A 41 -32.45 11.84 9.41
N LYS A 42 -32.98 10.98 8.55
CA LYS A 42 -32.17 10.18 7.61
C LYS A 42 -31.48 11.06 6.56
N ASN A 43 -32.22 12.01 5.99
CA ASN A 43 -31.70 12.95 4.99
C ASN A 43 -30.57 13.80 5.58
N LEU A 44 -30.73 14.29 6.81
CA LEU A 44 -29.70 15.07 7.51
C LEU A 44 -28.41 14.26 7.70
N LEU A 45 -28.53 12.98 8.08
CA LEU A 45 -27.38 12.09 8.23
C LEU A 45 -26.68 11.83 6.89
N GLN A 46 -27.43 11.70 5.80
CA GLN A 46 -26.93 11.47 4.44
C GLN A 46 -26.25 12.72 3.85
N PHE A 47 -26.79 13.92 4.11
CA PHE A 47 -26.22 15.19 3.66
C PHE A 47 -25.04 15.68 4.50
N SER A 48 -24.80 15.07 5.66
CA SER A 48 -23.72 15.49 6.55
C SER A 48 -22.35 15.23 5.91
N ASN A 49 -21.71 16.32 5.48
CA ASN A 49 -20.32 16.32 5.00
C ASN A 49 -19.33 15.73 6.01
N LEU A 50 -19.61 15.89 7.31
CA LEU A 50 -18.79 15.31 8.38
C LEU A 50 -18.85 13.78 8.36
N ASN A 51 -20.05 13.21 8.22
CA ASN A 51 -20.23 11.76 8.13
C ASN A 51 -19.58 11.19 6.87
N TYR A 52 -19.70 11.91 5.75
CA TYR A 52 -19.05 11.54 4.49
C TYR A 52 -17.52 11.48 4.64
N LYS A 53 -16.91 12.52 5.20
CA LYS A 53 -15.45 12.56 5.44
C LYS A 53 -15.00 11.48 6.41
N ALA A 54 -15.71 11.28 7.52
CA ALA A 54 -15.37 10.24 8.50
C ALA A 54 -15.45 8.83 7.88
N ALA A 55 -16.46 8.55 7.05
CA ALA A 55 -16.58 7.28 6.35
C ALA A 55 -15.44 7.07 5.34
N TYR A 56 -15.07 8.12 4.58
CA TYR A 56 -13.94 8.10 3.66
C TYR A 56 -12.61 7.85 4.38
N GLU A 57 -12.33 8.60 5.45
CA GLU A 57 -11.11 8.44 6.24
C GLU A 57 -11.00 7.05 6.88
N LYS A 58 -12.12 6.46 7.29
CA LYS A 58 -12.14 5.08 7.79
C LYS A 58 -11.84 4.05 6.70
N GLN A 59 -12.15 4.35 5.44
CA GLN A 59 -12.03 3.41 4.32
C GLN A 59 -10.75 3.59 3.49
N LYS A 60 -10.16 4.79 3.45
CA LYS A 60 -9.01 5.11 2.59
C LYS A 60 -7.82 4.17 2.78
N ASP A 61 -7.56 3.73 4.01
CA ASP A 61 -6.41 2.90 4.36
C ASP A 61 -6.67 1.39 4.23
N LYS A 62 -7.92 1.00 3.90
CA LYS A 62 -8.31 -0.42 3.79
C LYS A 62 -7.76 -1.10 2.54
N CYS A 63 -7.35 -0.34 1.53
CA CYS A 63 -6.76 -0.86 0.30
C CYS A 63 -5.23 -0.99 0.44
N THR A 64 -4.78 -1.73 1.45
CA THR A 64 -3.35 -2.04 1.60
C THR A 64 -3.08 -3.43 1.02
N LEU A 65 -2.15 -3.50 0.07
CA LEU A 65 -1.68 -4.78 -0.49
C LEU A 65 -0.82 -5.51 0.54
N PRO A 66 -0.82 -6.86 0.56
CA PRO A 66 0.04 -7.62 1.47
C PRO A 66 1.52 -7.29 1.21
N ALA A 67 2.34 -7.31 2.26
CA ALA A 67 3.78 -7.02 2.16
C ALA A 67 4.50 -7.96 1.17
N ASP A 68 4.03 -9.20 1.07
CA ASP A 68 4.55 -10.23 0.17
C ASP A 68 3.94 -10.17 -1.24
N PHE A 69 3.26 -9.08 -1.60
CA PHE A 69 2.74 -8.89 -2.94
C PHE A 69 3.89 -8.96 -3.97
N PRO A 70 3.81 -9.82 -5.00
CA PRO A 70 4.93 -10.11 -5.88
C PRO A 70 5.52 -8.86 -6.57
N HIS A 71 4.69 -7.85 -6.84
CA HIS A 71 5.17 -6.60 -7.42
C HIS A 71 6.08 -5.82 -6.47
N PHE A 72 5.84 -5.85 -5.15
CA PHE A 72 6.73 -5.19 -4.19
C PHE A 72 8.10 -5.88 -4.14
N LEU A 73 8.12 -7.21 -4.17
CA LEU A 73 9.36 -7.98 -4.25
C LEU A 73 10.09 -7.68 -5.57
N GLN A 74 9.39 -7.70 -6.69
CA GLN A 74 9.96 -7.36 -8.01
C GLN A 74 10.52 -5.94 -8.04
N SER A 75 9.80 -4.95 -7.50
CA SER A 75 10.27 -3.57 -7.43
C SER A 75 11.54 -3.43 -6.60
N ARG A 76 11.67 -4.17 -5.49
CA ARG A 76 12.89 -4.17 -4.67
C ARG A 76 14.09 -4.72 -5.44
N VAL A 77 13.92 -5.84 -6.13
CA VAL A 77 14.98 -6.45 -6.95
C VAL A 77 15.35 -5.53 -8.11
N ASN A 78 14.36 -4.92 -8.77
CA ASN A 78 14.60 -3.98 -9.86
C ASN A 78 15.36 -2.73 -9.39
N ALA A 79 14.99 -2.18 -8.23
CA ALA A 79 15.67 -1.04 -7.63
C ALA A 79 17.14 -1.35 -7.31
N TYR A 80 17.43 -2.55 -6.81
CA TYR A 80 18.79 -3.01 -6.59
C TYR A 80 19.56 -3.12 -7.93
N ASN A 81 18.99 -3.81 -8.92
CA ASN A 81 19.63 -4.05 -10.21
C ASN A 81 19.88 -2.76 -11.02
N LEU A 82 19.01 -1.76 -10.88
CA LEU A 82 19.14 -0.46 -11.55
C LEU A 82 20.02 0.53 -10.77
N SER A 83 20.42 0.20 -9.54
CA SER A 83 21.16 1.14 -8.70
C SER A 83 22.60 1.28 -9.17
N ASP A 84 22.95 2.49 -9.58
CA ASP A 84 24.34 2.88 -9.92
C ASP A 84 25.34 2.57 -8.80
N PHE A 85 24.93 2.72 -7.53
CA PHE A 85 25.79 2.46 -6.38
C PHE A 85 26.19 0.98 -6.33
N TRP A 86 25.21 0.09 -6.40
CA TRP A 86 25.45 -1.35 -6.33
C TRP A 86 26.18 -1.86 -7.57
N TYR A 87 25.87 -1.31 -8.74
CA TYR A 87 26.60 -1.58 -9.98
C TYR A 87 28.08 -1.22 -9.86
N LYS A 88 28.40 0.02 -9.45
CA LYS A 88 29.79 0.48 -9.32
C LYS A 88 30.56 -0.32 -8.29
N ARG A 89 29.93 -0.60 -7.15
CA ARG A 89 30.53 -1.43 -6.10
C ARG A 89 30.87 -2.83 -6.61
N GLY A 90 29.94 -3.51 -7.28
CA GLY A 90 30.21 -4.83 -7.86
C GLY A 90 31.35 -4.78 -8.89
N TRP A 91 31.37 -3.74 -9.74
CA TRP A 91 32.48 -3.53 -10.66
C TRP A 91 33.82 -3.31 -9.95
N GLU A 92 33.86 -2.53 -8.87
CA GLU A 92 35.08 -2.33 -8.07
C GLU A 92 35.56 -3.62 -7.42
N ASP A 93 34.64 -4.41 -6.86
CA ASP A 93 34.92 -5.71 -6.24
C ASP A 93 35.50 -6.70 -7.27
N ASP A 94 34.95 -6.74 -8.49
CA ASP A 94 35.37 -7.67 -9.54
C ASP A 94 36.60 -7.21 -10.33
N LYS A 95 36.89 -5.90 -10.37
CA LYS A 95 37.96 -5.33 -11.19
C LYS A 95 39.34 -5.90 -10.86
N ALA A 96 39.59 -6.28 -9.61
CA ALA A 96 40.85 -6.87 -9.18
C ALA A 96 40.89 -8.40 -9.35
N ASN A 97 39.74 -9.06 -9.55
CA ASN A 97 39.63 -10.49 -9.78
C ASN A 97 39.84 -10.82 -11.26
N CYS A 98 41.02 -10.50 -11.80
CA CYS A 98 41.43 -11.00 -13.10
C CYS A 98 42.12 -12.36 -12.96
N HIS A 99 41.57 -13.40 -13.58
CA HIS A 99 42.28 -14.68 -13.72
C HIS A 99 43.37 -14.53 -14.79
N VAL A 100 44.58 -14.18 -14.36
CA VAL A 100 45.72 -14.06 -15.27
C VAL A 100 46.39 -15.42 -15.40
N MET A 101 46.31 -16.01 -16.58
CA MET A 101 47.06 -17.24 -16.91
C MET A 101 48.56 -16.94 -16.85
N GLY A 102 49.33 -17.80 -16.17
CA GLY A 102 50.77 -17.59 -16.01
C GLY A 102 51.57 -17.61 -17.32
N ASP A 103 50.99 -18.18 -18.37
CA ASP A 103 51.50 -18.20 -19.74
C ASP A 103 50.87 -17.10 -20.61
N ALA A 104 50.10 -16.16 -20.08
CA ALA A 104 49.63 -15.03 -20.87
C ALA A 104 50.83 -14.30 -21.50
N ILE A 105 50.74 -14.00 -22.81
CA ILE A 105 51.77 -13.27 -23.57
C ILE A 105 52.31 -12.05 -22.81
N PRO A 106 51.48 -11.17 -22.21
CA PRO A 106 51.99 -10.02 -21.45
C PRO A 106 52.81 -10.42 -20.21
N VAL A 107 52.45 -11.51 -19.51
CA VAL A 107 53.19 -12.01 -18.34
C VAL A 107 54.54 -12.60 -18.77
N ARG A 108 54.55 -13.38 -19.85
CA ARG A 108 55.78 -13.93 -20.44
C ARG A 108 56.73 -12.82 -20.90
N ALA A 109 56.23 -11.82 -21.62
CA ALA A 109 57.00 -10.69 -22.09
C ALA A 109 57.58 -9.86 -20.92
N ALA A 110 56.76 -9.55 -19.91
CA ALA A 110 57.20 -8.81 -18.73
C ALA A 110 58.29 -9.56 -17.94
N LYS A 111 58.17 -10.89 -17.77
CA LYS A 111 59.18 -11.71 -17.10
C LYS A 111 60.50 -11.77 -17.86
N ALA A 112 60.43 -11.88 -19.19
CA ALA A 112 61.63 -11.81 -20.04
C ALA A 112 62.33 -10.45 -19.88
N HIS A 113 61.56 -9.34 -19.93
CA HIS A 113 62.07 -7.99 -19.72
C HIS A 113 62.73 -7.79 -18.34
N GLN A 114 62.10 -8.27 -17.26
CA GLN A 114 62.69 -8.25 -15.90
C GLN A 114 64.04 -8.99 -15.84
N GLY A 115 64.14 -10.12 -16.54
CA GLY A 115 65.39 -10.89 -16.64
C GLY A 115 66.52 -10.19 -17.40
N TYR A 116 66.22 -9.26 -18.32
CA TYR A 116 67.23 -8.43 -18.98
C TYR A 116 67.78 -7.33 -18.05
N HIS A 117 66.90 -6.71 -17.25
CA HIS A 117 67.31 -5.69 -16.28
C HIS A 117 68.22 -6.24 -15.19
N GLN A 118 67.92 -7.43 -14.65
CA GLN A 118 68.76 -8.07 -13.61
C GLN A 118 70.11 -8.59 -14.14
N ARG A 119 70.23 -8.82 -15.45
CA ARG A 119 71.48 -9.28 -16.10
C ARG A 119 72.32 -8.15 -16.68
N GLY A 120 72.00 -6.89 -16.39
CA GLY A 120 72.86 -5.74 -16.66
C GLY A 120 73.24 -5.52 -18.13
N GLY A 121 72.37 -5.89 -19.08
CA GLY A 121 72.68 -5.81 -20.51
C GLY A 121 71.70 -4.95 -21.30
N PHE A 122 71.96 -3.64 -21.40
CA PHE A 122 71.43 -2.82 -22.50
C PHE A 122 72.29 -3.10 -23.75
N ALA A 123 72.04 -4.22 -24.43
CA ALA A 123 72.48 -4.42 -25.79
C ALA A 123 71.28 -4.14 -26.71
N HIS A 124 71.33 -2.99 -27.37
CA HIS A 124 70.38 -2.58 -28.40
C HIS A 124 70.55 -3.49 -29.62
N GLU A 125 69.70 -4.50 -29.75
CA GLU A 125 69.44 -5.19 -31.04
C GLU A 125 67.94 -5.14 -31.35
N SER A 126 67.59 -4.03 -31.98
CA SER A 126 66.35 -3.80 -32.70
C SER A 126 66.30 -4.72 -33.93
N SER A 127 65.87 -5.98 -33.81
CA SER A 127 65.62 -6.79 -35.01
C SER A 127 64.56 -7.90 -34.93
N SER A 128 64.26 -8.52 -33.78
CA SER A 128 63.49 -9.77 -33.80
C SER A 128 62.00 -9.72 -33.40
N TYR A 129 61.42 -8.55 -33.10
CA TYR A 129 60.05 -8.48 -32.57
C TYR A 129 58.93 -8.37 -33.64
N TRP A 130 59.26 -8.33 -34.93
CA TRP A 130 58.26 -8.19 -36.01
C TRP A 130 57.66 -9.50 -36.54
N LEU A 131 58.06 -10.68 -36.02
CA LEU A 131 57.64 -11.98 -36.56
C LEU A 131 56.62 -12.75 -35.73
N LEU A 132 56.19 -12.23 -34.56
CA LEU A 132 55.29 -12.95 -33.64
C LEU A 132 53.86 -12.40 -33.56
N ASP A 133 53.55 -11.30 -34.26
CA ASP A 133 52.19 -10.69 -34.29
C ASP A 133 51.37 -11.09 -35.54
N SER A 134 51.79 -12.13 -36.27
CA SER A 134 51.06 -12.67 -37.43
C SER A 134 50.49 -14.05 -37.11
N PHE A 135 49.43 -14.13 -36.30
CA PHE A 135 48.33 -15.12 -36.35
C PHE A 135 47.24 -14.77 -35.33
#